data_AF-A0A431LT16-F1
#
_entry.id   AF-A0A431LT16-F1
#
_cell.length_a   1.000
_cell.length_b   1.000
_cell.length_c   1.000
_cell.angle_alpha   90.00
_cell.angle_beta   90.00
_cell.angle_gamma   90.00
#
_symmetry.space_group_name_H-M   'P 1'
#
loop_
_entity.id
_entity.type
_entity.pdbx_description
1 polymer ?
#
loop_
_entity_poly.entity_id
_entity_poly.type
_entity_poly.pdbx_seq_one_letter_code
_entity_poly.pdbx_strand_id
1 'polypeptide(L)'
;MSRHIELFRRFAEYLRSDTFREAARHPECPTAFTRKGGKLPLPSLVAVMVCGMRMSVRAELDQFFAHLRQQAQLIHHVSEQAFAQARAKLSGAAIPKLNDWLIQQVDSVGLISRWHGLRLVAADATNIRFGLRASHVPRAAVTEQNAFALFLPGVEMTLAATLYSIGVGERQMLFEHLDQLKVDDVLLLDRGYQARWLVAALNQAVGCCRFHGHLVKV
;
A
#
# COMPACT_ATOMS: atom_id res chain seq x y z
N MET A 1 5.47 -19.62 -19.85
CA MET A 1 6.07 -18.74 -18.82
C MET A 1 4.99 -18.44 -17.78
N SER A 2 5.25 -18.63 -16.48
CA SER A 2 4.22 -18.46 -15.44
C SER A 2 3.67 -17.02 -15.43
N ARG A 3 2.34 -16.84 -15.29
CA ARG A 3 1.69 -15.51 -15.25
C ARG A 3 2.33 -14.59 -14.20
N HIS A 4 2.83 -15.17 -13.11
CA HIS A 4 3.55 -14.46 -12.05
C HIS A 4 4.89 -13.87 -12.53
N ILE A 5 5.67 -14.60 -13.34
CA ILE A 5 6.97 -14.12 -13.83
C ILE A 5 6.77 -12.88 -14.71
N GLU A 6 5.74 -12.90 -15.55
CA GLU A 6 5.40 -11.76 -16.42
C GLU A 6 4.94 -10.54 -15.60
N LEU A 7 4.13 -10.75 -14.55
CA LEU A 7 3.75 -9.67 -13.63
C LEU A 7 4.96 -9.05 -12.94
N PHE A 8 5.88 -9.86 -12.41
CA PHE A 8 7.11 -9.36 -11.78
C PHE A 8 8.00 -8.60 -12.77
N ARG A 9 8.10 -9.07 -14.01
CA ARG A 9 8.84 -8.37 -15.07
C ARG A 9 8.24 -6.99 -15.34
N ARG A 10 6.92 -6.92 -15.56
CA ARG A 10 6.20 -5.65 -15.78
C ARG A 10 6.32 -4.72 -14.58
N PHE A 11 6.23 -5.25 -13.37
CA PHE A 11 6.39 -4.47 -12.14
C PHE A 11 7.79 -3.85 -12.05
N ALA A 12 8.83 -4.64 -12.34
CA ALA A 12 10.20 -4.14 -12.36
C ALA A 12 10.44 -3.12 -13.48
N GLU A 13 9.77 -3.26 -14.63
CA GLU A 13 9.80 -2.28 -15.72
C GLU A 13 9.11 -0.98 -15.33
N TYR A 14 7.91 -1.06 -14.73
CA TYR A 14 7.16 0.09 -14.27
C TYR A 14 7.91 0.86 -13.18
N LEU A 15 8.52 0.18 -12.21
CA LEU A 15 9.37 0.82 -11.20
C LEU A 15 10.54 1.63 -11.80
N ARG A 16 11.06 1.21 -12.96
CA ARG A 16 12.14 1.92 -13.67
C ARG A 16 11.63 2.97 -14.66
N SER A 17 10.32 3.02 -14.89
CA SER A 17 9.72 3.92 -15.87
C SER A 17 9.76 5.38 -15.43
N ASP A 18 9.75 6.27 -16.42
CA ASP A 18 9.67 7.71 -16.20
C ASP A 18 8.30 8.10 -15.60
N THR A 19 7.23 7.39 -15.98
CA THR A 19 5.88 7.56 -15.44
C THR A 19 5.83 7.36 -13.93
N PHE A 20 6.39 6.26 -13.43
CA PHE A 20 6.44 6.03 -11.98
C PHE A 20 7.35 7.03 -11.28
N ARG A 21 8.49 7.37 -11.89
CA ARG A 21 9.43 8.34 -11.34
C ARG A 21 8.78 9.71 -11.12
N GLU A 22 7.97 10.17 -12.06
CA GLU A 22 7.25 11.45 -11.94
C GLU A 22 6.18 11.39 -10.85
N ALA A 23 5.41 10.30 -10.79
CA ALA A 23 4.40 10.08 -9.76
C ALA A 23 4.98 9.97 -8.33
N ALA A 24 6.22 9.47 -8.22
CA ALA A 24 6.87 9.19 -6.95
C ALA A 24 7.62 10.37 -6.33
N ARG A 25 7.87 11.46 -7.06
CA ARG A 25 8.62 12.62 -6.55
C ARG A 25 7.77 13.47 -5.60
N HIS A 26 8.39 13.91 -4.50
CA HIS A 26 7.79 14.93 -3.65
C HIS A 26 7.65 16.26 -4.44
N PRO A 27 6.50 16.98 -4.34
CA PRO A 27 6.28 18.22 -5.09
C PRO A 27 7.37 19.29 -4.86
N GLU A 28 7.89 19.37 -3.64
CA GLU A 28 8.96 20.31 -3.26
C GLU A 28 10.35 19.90 -3.76
N CYS A 29 10.50 18.71 -4.36
CA CYS A 29 11.77 18.16 -4.83
C CYS A 29 11.67 17.67 -6.29
N PRO A 30 11.38 18.55 -7.26
CA PRO A 30 11.07 18.16 -8.64
C PRO A 30 12.25 17.51 -9.37
N THR A 31 13.48 17.81 -8.96
CA THR A 31 14.72 17.26 -9.52
C THR A 31 15.17 15.95 -8.86
N ALA A 32 14.44 15.44 -7.86
CA ALA A 32 14.79 14.19 -7.18
C ALA A 32 14.78 13.00 -8.14
N PHE A 33 15.66 12.03 -7.92
CA PHE A 33 15.75 10.78 -8.70
C PHE A 33 15.99 10.96 -10.23
N THR A 34 16.45 12.12 -10.68
CA THR A 34 16.79 12.38 -12.09
C THR A 34 18.19 11.86 -12.46
N ARG A 35 19.12 11.88 -11.51
CA ARG A 35 20.52 11.49 -11.75
C ARG A 35 20.66 9.98 -11.93
N LYS A 36 21.11 9.57 -13.12
CA LYS A 36 21.53 8.20 -13.40
C LYS A 36 22.85 7.90 -12.65
N GLY A 37 22.93 6.76 -11.97
CA GLY A 37 24.15 6.30 -11.27
C GLY A 37 24.29 6.71 -9.80
N GLY A 38 23.22 7.20 -9.15
CA GLY A 38 23.23 7.39 -7.69
C GLY A 38 23.31 6.05 -6.93
N LYS A 39 23.91 6.05 -5.73
CA LYS A 39 24.04 4.85 -4.87
C LYS A 39 22.71 4.24 -4.43
N LEU A 40 21.64 5.05 -4.41
CA LEU A 40 20.28 4.62 -4.08
C LEU A 40 19.29 5.16 -5.13
N PRO A 41 19.10 4.46 -6.26
CA PRO A 41 18.11 4.85 -7.25
C PRO A 41 16.68 4.57 -6.74
N LEU A 42 15.69 5.25 -7.32
CA LEU A 42 14.28 5.13 -6.90
C LEU A 42 13.76 3.69 -6.82
N PRO A 43 14.01 2.79 -7.80
CA PRO A 43 13.55 1.40 -7.69
C PRO A 43 14.11 0.67 -6.48
N SER A 44 15.38 0.90 -6.14
CA SER A 44 16.01 0.29 -4.96
C SER A 44 15.47 0.88 -3.66
N LEU A 45 15.26 2.20 -3.60
CA LEU A 45 14.63 2.85 -2.44
C LEU A 45 13.24 2.25 -2.18
N VAL A 46 12.40 2.18 -3.22
CA VAL A 46 11.05 1.63 -3.11
C VAL A 46 11.11 0.15 -2.73
N ALA A 47 11.94 -0.66 -3.41
CA ALA A 47 12.09 -2.08 -3.10
C ALA A 47 12.43 -2.32 -1.62
N VAL A 48 13.42 -1.60 -1.08
CA VAL A 48 13.77 -1.67 0.36
C VAL A 48 12.56 -1.34 1.24
N MET A 49 11.77 -0.32 0.88
CA MET A 49 10.59 0.07 1.66
C MET A 49 9.48 -0.99 1.61
N VAL A 50 9.26 -1.67 0.48
CA VAL A 50 8.20 -2.69 0.37
C VAL A 50 8.63 -4.06 0.93
N CYS A 51 9.92 -4.34 1.07
CA CYS A 51 10.42 -5.60 1.64
C CYS A 51 10.09 -5.81 3.13
N GLY A 52 9.57 -4.78 3.82
CA GLY A 52 9.18 -4.86 5.22
C GLY A 52 10.39 -4.95 6.14
N MET A 53 10.86 -3.79 6.62
CA MET A 53 12.00 -3.69 7.52
C MET A 53 11.66 -4.31 8.89
N ARG A 54 12.35 -5.39 9.26
CA ARG A 54 12.20 -6.16 10.51
C ARG A 54 13.33 -5.90 11.50
N MET A 55 14.45 -5.35 11.03
CA MET A 55 15.60 -4.96 11.86
C MET A 55 15.95 -3.49 11.68
N SER A 56 17.07 -3.05 12.26
CA SER A 56 17.56 -1.68 12.08
C SER A 56 17.72 -1.34 10.61
N VAL A 57 17.49 -0.07 10.26
CA VAL A 57 17.62 0.43 8.87
C VAL A 57 18.98 0.06 8.27
N ARG A 58 20.08 0.20 9.02
CA ARG A 58 21.40 -0.23 8.56
C ARG A 58 21.47 -1.70 8.19
N ALA A 59 21.05 -2.59 9.10
CA ALA A 59 21.13 -4.02 8.87
C ALA A 59 20.24 -4.47 7.69
N GLU A 60 19.06 -3.86 7.51
CA GLU A 60 18.20 -4.07 6.33
C GLU A 60 18.87 -3.63 5.03
N LEU A 61 19.49 -2.44 5.02
CA LEU A 61 20.20 -1.93 3.84
C LEU A 61 21.38 -2.83 3.47
N ASP A 62 22.19 -3.23 4.45
CA ASP A 62 23.35 -4.08 4.23
C ASP A 62 22.93 -5.45 3.68
N GLN A 63 21.87 -6.05 4.25
CA GLN A 63 21.30 -7.30 3.78
C GLN A 63 20.73 -7.16 2.36
N PHE A 64 19.94 -6.12 2.09
CA PHE A 64 19.35 -5.87 0.77
C PHE A 64 20.43 -5.74 -0.32
N PHE A 65 21.46 -4.93 -0.08
CA PHE A 65 22.52 -4.71 -1.07
C PHE A 65 23.47 -5.90 -1.23
N ALA A 66 23.68 -6.70 -0.18
CA ALA A 66 24.39 -7.97 -0.28
C ALA A 66 23.65 -8.94 -1.21
N HIS A 67 22.34 -9.12 -1.03
CA HIS A 67 21.51 -9.96 -1.90
C HIS A 67 21.47 -9.45 -3.34
N LEU A 68 21.33 -8.14 -3.54
CA LEU A 68 21.29 -7.53 -4.88
C LEU A 68 22.59 -7.77 -5.67
N ARG A 69 23.73 -7.87 -4.97
CA ARG A 69 25.04 -8.15 -5.58
C ARG A 69 25.43 -9.62 -5.59
N GLN A 70 24.55 -10.52 -5.12
CA GLN A 70 24.83 -11.94 -4.94
C GLN A 70 26.08 -12.20 -4.08
N GLN A 71 26.31 -11.37 -3.06
CA GLN A 71 27.46 -11.48 -2.16
C GLN A 71 27.02 -11.99 -0.79
N ALA A 72 27.79 -12.91 -0.21
CA ALA A 72 27.52 -13.49 1.11
C ALA A 72 27.88 -12.54 2.27
N GLN A 73 28.64 -11.47 2.00
CA GLN A 73 29.08 -10.50 2.99
C GLN A 73 28.17 -9.28 3.00
N LEU A 74 27.88 -8.75 4.20
CA LEU A 74 27.16 -7.49 4.37
C LEU A 74 27.96 -6.34 3.75
N ILE A 75 27.29 -5.50 2.96
CA ILE A 75 27.95 -4.40 2.24
C ILE A 75 27.36 -3.07 2.71
N HIS A 76 28.21 -2.23 3.29
CA HIS A 76 27.87 -0.83 3.57
C HIS A 76 27.86 0.01 2.29
N HIS A 77 26.83 -0.19 1.45
CA HIS A 77 26.69 0.51 0.19
C HIS A 77 26.02 1.89 0.35
N VAL A 78 25.03 1.98 1.24
CA VAL A 78 24.20 3.17 1.48
C VAL A 78 24.12 3.41 2.99
N SER A 79 24.37 4.64 3.44
CA SER A 79 24.22 5.00 4.85
C SER A 79 22.76 5.23 5.23
N GLU A 80 22.43 5.08 6.51
CA GLU A 80 21.08 5.37 7.04
C GLU A 80 20.66 6.82 6.74
N GLN A 81 21.59 7.78 6.83
CA GLN A 81 21.33 9.18 6.49
C GLN A 81 21.00 9.37 5.02
N ALA A 82 21.71 8.68 4.10
CA ALA A 82 21.41 8.74 2.68
C ALA A 82 20.03 8.14 2.37
N PHE A 83 19.67 7.04 3.04
CA PHE A 83 18.33 6.47 2.95
C PHE A 83 17.26 7.43 3.46
N ALA A 84 17.44 8.03 4.65
CA ALA A 84 16.49 8.98 5.21
C ALA A 84 16.29 10.22 4.31
N GLN A 85 17.38 10.78 3.75
CA GLN A 85 17.30 11.90 2.80
C GLN A 85 16.62 11.52 1.49
N ALA A 86 16.82 10.30 0.99
CA ALA A 86 16.15 9.83 -0.22
C ALA A 86 14.65 9.59 0.04
N ARG A 87 14.31 8.96 1.16
CA ARG A 87 12.92 8.73 1.59
C ARG A 87 12.16 10.05 1.78
N ALA A 88 12.78 11.08 2.34
CA ALA A 88 12.16 12.40 2.50
C ALA A 88 11.78 13.08 1.16
N LYS A 89 12.41 12.67 0.05
CA LYS A 89 12.12 13.17 -1.31
C LYS A 89 11.08 12.33 -2.05
N LEU A 90 10.62 11.24 -1.44
CA LEU A 90 9.57 10.37 -1.96
C LEU A 90 8.20 10.94 -1.56
N SER A 91 7.27 11.04 -2.52
CA SER A 91 5.89 11.42 -2.26
C SER A 91 5.18 10.37 -1.41
N GLY A 92 4.34 10.80 -0.48
CA GLY A 92 3.44 9.90 0.27
C GLY A 92 2.47 9.14 -0.64
N ALA A 93 2.15 9.67 -1.82
CA ALA A 93 1.30 9.01 -2.82
C ALA A 93 2.05 7.98 -3.70
N ALA A 94 3.38 7.86 -3.58
CA ALA A 94 4.17 6.98 -4.43
C ALA A 94 3.80 5.50 -4.27
N ILE A 95 3.70 5.03 -3.03
CA ILE A 95 3.37 3.63 -2.71
C ILE A 95 1.90 3.31 -3.01
N PRO A 96 0.91 4.15 -2.64
CA PRO A 96 -0.48 3.97 -3.08
C PRO A 96 -0.62 3.84 -4.60
N LYS A 97 -0.04 4.76 -5.38
CA LYS A 97 -0.10 4.69 -6.86
C LYS A 97 0.56 3.44 -7.43
N LEU A 98 1.67 3.00 -6.83
CA LEU A 98 2.32 1.74 -7.21
C LEU A 98 1.41 0.54 -6.95
N ASN A 99 0.71 0.54 -5.81
CA ASN A 99 -0.25 -0.48 -5.43
C ASN A 99 -1.44 -0.52 -6.41
N ASP A 100 -2.02 0.65 -6.72
CA ASP A 100 -3.13 0.76 -7.69
C ASP A 100 -2.74 0.17 -9.04
N TRP A 101 -1.56 0.53 -9.54
CA TRP A 101 -1.04 0.01 -10.78
C TRP A 101 -0.84 -1.52 -10.72
N LEU A 102 -0.27 -2.04 -9.63
CA LEU A 102 -0.04 -3.48 -9.47
C LEU A 102 -1.36 -4.26 -9.44
N ILE A 103 -2.36 -3.76 -8.70
CA ILE A 103 -3.70 -4.38 -8.64
C ILE A 103 -4.33 -4.42 -10.02
N GLN A 104 -4.23 -3.35 -10.82
CA GLN A 104 -4.73 -3.34 -12.19
C GLN A 104 -4.04 -4.40 -13.06
N GLN A 105 -2.73 -4.60 -12.89
CA GLN A 105 -2.02 -5.67 -13.62
C GLN A 105 -2.49 -7.06 -13.18
N VAL A 106 -2.67 -7.28 -11.88
CA VAL A 106 -3.14 -8.56 -11.33
C VAL A 106 -4.58 -8.87 -11.78
N ASP A 107 -5.45 -7.87 -11.83
CA ASP A 107 -6.82 -8.00 -12.36
C ASP A 107 -6.79 -8.36 -13.87
N SER A 108 -5.93 -7.70 -14.65
CA SER A 108 -5.84 -7.92 -16.11
C SER A 108 -5.45 -9.35 -16.52
N VAL A 109 -4.77 -10.09 -15.62
CA VAL A 109 -4.40 -11.49 -15.85
C VAL A 109 -5.36 -12.49 -15.17
N GLY A 110 -6.47 -11.98 -14.61
CA GLY A 110 -7.55 -12.77 -14.03
C GLY A 110 -7.18 -13.46 -12.71
N LEU A 111 -6.29 -12.87 -11.91
CA LEU A 111 -5.90 -13.44 -10.61
C LEU A 111 -6.79 -12.96 -9.46
N ILE A 112 -7.47 -11.81 -9.60
CA ILE A 112 -8.39 -11.32 -8.56
C ILE A 112 -9.64 -12.21 -8.50
N SER A 113 -10.00 -12.64 -7.29
CA SER A 113 -11.17 -13.47 -7.05
C SER A 113 -12.47 -12.72 -7.27
N ARG A 114 -13.43 -13.39 -7.94
CA ARG A 114 -14.74 -12.83 -8.29
C ARG A 114 -15.86 -13.79 -7.89
N TRP A 115 -16.97 -13.27 -7.39
CA TRP A 115 -18.20 -14.00 -7.09
C TRP A 115 -19.32 -13.52 -8.02
N HIS A 116 -19.87 -14.43 -8.83
CA HIS A 116 -20.79 -14.09 -9.94
C HIS A 116 -20.30 -12.95 -10.84
N GLY A 117 -18.99 -12.91 -11.11
CA GLY A 117 -18.36 -11.87 -11.93
C GLY A 117 -18.00 -10.58 -11.18
N LEU A 118 -18.45 -10.42 -9.93
CA LEU A 118 -18.17 -9.25 -9.10
C LEU A 118 -16.89 -9.45 -8.28
N ARG A 119 -16.00 -8.46 -8.24
CA ARG A 119 -14.76 -8.50 -7.46
C ARG A 119 -15.08 -8.42 -5.97
N LEU A 120 -14.52 -9.32 -5.19
CA LEU A 120 -14.69 -9.32 -3.74
C LEU A 120 -13.77 -8.28 -3.09
N VAL A 121 -14.31 -7.45 -2.21
CA VAL A 121 -13.56 -6.45 -1.43
C VAL A 121 -14.01 -6.52 0.03
N ALA A 122 -13.12 -6.85 0.94
CA ALA A 122 -13.40 -6.82 2.38
C ALA A 122 -12.92 -5.51 3.00
N ALA A 123 -13.63 -5.00 4.00
CA ALA A 123 -13.17 -3.86 4.80
C ALA A 123 -12.90 -4.29 6.23
N ASP A 124 -11.76 -3.86 6.77
CA ASP A 124 -11.41 -4.10 8.16
C ASP A 124 -10.57 -2.96 8.75
N ALA A 125 -10.61 -2.84 10.08
CA ALA A 125 -9.85 -1.86 10.82
C ALA A 125 -9.14 -2.51 12.01
N THR A 126 -7.99 -1.96 12.37
CA THR A 126 -7.23 -2.43 13.53
C THR A 126 -6.51 -1.27 14.22
N ASN A 127 -6.27 -1.40 15.51
CA ASN A 127 -5.43 -0.46 16.24
C ASN A 127 -3.97 -0.89 16.14
N ILE A 128 -3.11 0.02 15.71
CA ILE A 128 -1.66 -0.20 15.62
C ILE A 128 -0.97 0.64 16.68
N ARG A 129 -0.08 -0.01 17.43
CA ARG A 129 0.83 0.63 18.37
C ARG A 129 2.26 0.61 17.82
N PHE A 130 2.86 1.77 17.64
CA PHE A 130 4.23 1.90 17.16
C PHE A 130 5.21 1.92 18.34
N GLY A 131 6.25 1.10 18.26
CA GLY A 131 7.39 1.19 19.17
C GLY A 131 8.16 2.49 18.90
N LEU A 132 7.96 3.52 19.73
CA LEU A 132 8.70 4.76 19.60
C LEU A 132 10.05 4.67 20.31
N ARG A 133 11.11 5.12 19.64
CA ARG A 133 12.33 5.57 20.33
C ARG A 133 12.17 7.04 20.67
N ALA A 134 12.65 7.41 21.85
CA ALA A 134 12.79 8.82 22.22
C ALA A 134 13.55 9.55 21.09
N SER A 135 12.90 10.57 20.53
CA SER A 135 13.40 11.30 19.36
C SER A 135 13.16 12.77 19.57
N HIS A 136 14.19 13.58 19.31
CA HIS A 136 14.10 15.04 19.33
C HIS A 136 13.53 15.61 18.01
N VAL A 137 13.05 14.74 17.10
CA VAL A 137 12.51 15.17 15.82
C VAL A 137 11.13 15.80 16.03
N PRO A 138 10.91 17.06 15.58
CA PRO A 138 9.58 17.66 15.58
C PRO A 138 8.67 16.83 14.66
N ARG A 139 7.50 16.41 15.16
CA ARG A 139 6.58 15.41 14.56
C ARG A 139 7.02 13.94 14.76
N ALA A 140 7.33 13.56 15.99
CA ALA A 140 7.41 12.14 16.34
C ALA A 140 6.10 11.42 15.93
N ALA A 141 6.21 10.20 15.43
CA ALA A 141 5.05 9.38 15.09
C ALA A 141 4.16 9.21 16.32
N VAL A 142 2.84 9.25 16.13
CA VAL A 142 1.90 8.99 17.23
C VAL A 142 2.08 7.54 17.68
N THR A 143 2.09 7.30 18.99
CA THR A 143 2.28 5.95 19.56
C THR A 143 1.19 4.96 19.12
N GLU A 144 0.00 5.47 18.85
CA GLU A 144 -1.18 4.66 18.55
C GLU A 144 -1.98 5.31 17.42
N GLN A 145 -2.39 4.51 16.44
CA GLN A 145 -3.22 4.92 15.31
C GLN A 145 -4.19 3.80 14.94
N ASN A 146 -5.30 4.14 14.31
CA ASN A 146 -6.15 3.14 13.68
C ASN A 146 -5.69 2.95 12.23
N ALA A 147 -5.55 1.71 11.78
CA ALA A 147 -5.33 1.40 10.38
C ALA A 147 -6.63 0.82 9.82
N PHE A 148 -7.10 1.38 8.71
CA PHE A 148 -8.22 0.86 7.96
C PHE A 148 -7.72 0.37 6.61
N ALA A 149 -8.24 -0.75 6.14
CA ALA A 149 -7.91 -1.30 4.84
C ALA A 149 -9.14 -1.84 4.11
N LEU A 150 -9.17 -1.58 2.80
CA LEU A 150 -9.92 -2.38 1.85
C LEU A 150 -9.00 -3.49 1.33
N PHE A 151 -9.48 -4.71 1.30
CA PHE A 151 -8.68 -5.90 1.05
C PHE A 151 -9.33 -6.79 -0.02
N LEU A 152 -8.51 -7.41 -0.87
CA LEU A 152 -8.92 -8.33 -1.92
C LEU A 152 -8.68 -9.77 -1.46
N PRO A 153 -9.68 -10.46 -0.90
CA PRO A 153 -9.52 -11.82 -0.40
C PRO A 153 -9.15 -12.80 -1.52
N GLY A 154 -8.36 -13.81 -1.19
CA GLY A 154 -7.91 -14.88 -2.11
C GLY A 154 -6.59 -14.58 -2.80
N VAL A 155 -6.29 -13.31 -3.11
CA VAL A 155 -4.96 -12.88 -3.58
C VAL A 155 -4.11 -12.26 -2.47
N GLU A 156 -4.69 -12.08 -1.29
CA GLU A 156 -4.06 -11.49 -0.12
C GLU A 156 -3.45 -10.10 -0.37
N MET A 157 -4.15 -9.27 -1.15
CA MET A 157 -3.70 -7.92 -1.52
C MET A 157 -4.57 -6.85 -0.88
N THR A 158 -3.94 -5.78 -0.40
CA THR A 158 -4.64 -4.59 0.10
C THR A 158 -4.99 -3.68 -1.06
N LEU A 159 -6.28 -3.39 -1.28
CA LEU A 159 -6.76 -2.45 -2.29
C LEU A 159 -6.35 -1.02 -1.94
N ALA A 160 -6.68 -0.59 -0.72
CA ALA A 160 -6.33 0.71 -0.18
C ALA A 160 -6.16 0.59 1.33
N ALA A 161 -5.25 1.39 1.90
CA ALA A 161 -5.09 1.46 3.35
C ALA A 161 -4.71 2.86 3.79
N THR A 162 -5.27 3.27 4.93
CA THR A 162 -5.08 4.61 5.50
C THR A 162 -4.91 4.52 7.01
N LEU A 163 -4.03 5.36 7.56
CA LEU A 163 -3.87 5.55 8.99
C LEU A 163 -4.73 6.72 9.47
N TYR A 164 -5.43 6.50 10.57
CA TYR A 164 -6.34 7.42 11.22
C TYR A 164 -5.93 7.69 12.66
N SER A 165 -6.38 8.82 13.19
CA SER A 165 -6.34 9.06 14.63
C SER A 165 -7.28 8.09 15.36
N ILE A 166 -6.97 7.78 16.62
CA ILE A 166 -7.70 6.80 17.44
C ILE A 166 -9.18 7.19 17.63
N GLY A 167 -9.50 8.48 17.57
CA GLY A 167 -10.86 8.99 17.76
C GLY A 167 -11.79 8.80 16.56
N VAL A 168 -11.28 8.40 15.40
CA VAL A 168 -12.11 8.11 14.23
C VAL A 168 -12.72 6.71 14.39
N GLY A 169 -14.02 6.59 14.16
CA GLY A 169 -14.71 5.29 14.19
C GLY A 169 -14.62 4.55 12.86
N GLU A 170 -14.60 3.22 12.89
CA GLU A 170 -14.41 2.35 11.71
C GLU A 170 -15.41 2.64 10.58
N ARG A 171 -16.67 2.93 10.90
CA ARG A 171 -17.70 3.26 9.91
C ARG A 171 -17.39 4.55 9.15
N GLN A 172 -16.80 5.54 9.82
CA GLN A 172 -16.34 6.78 9.19
C GLN A 172 -15.13 6.49 8.29
N MET A 173 -14.20 5.65 8.74
CA MET A 173 -13.05 5.23 7.91
C MET A 173 -13.51 4.53 6.63
N LEU A 174 -14.49 3.63 6.73
CA LEU A 174 -15.10 2.97 5.57
C LEU A 174 -15.79 3.99 4.65
N PHE A 175 -16.55 4.93 5.21
CA PHE A 175 -17.24 5.95 4.43
C PHE A 175 -16.26 6.76 3.57
N GLU A 176 -15.09 7.11 4.12
CA GLU A 176 -14.03 7.82 3.42
C GLU A 176 -13.33 7.00 2.32
N HIS A 177 -13.55 5.68 2.26
CA HIS A 177 -12.98 4.79 1.24
C HIS A 177 -14.00 4.28 0.22
N LEU A 178 -15.26 4.74 0.26
CA LEU A 178 -16.28 4.28 -0.67
C LEU A 178 -15.96 4.64 -2.13
N ASP A 179 -15.18 5.69 -2.36
CA ASP A 179 -14.72 6.12 -3.68
C ASP A 179 -13.70 5.16 -4.32
N GLN A 180 -13.08 4.28 -3.53
CA GLN A 180 -12.16 3.24 -3.99
C GLN A 180 -12.90 2.01 -4.55
N LEU A 181 -14.21 1.91 -4.28
CA LEU A 181 -15.05 0.80 -4.74
C LEU A 181 -15.54 1.06 -6.17
N LYS A 182 -15.65 -0.01 -6.93
CA LYS A 182 -16.20 -0.02 -8.29
C LYS A 182 -17.62 -0.56 -8.31
N VAL A 183 -18.32 -0.28 -9.41
CA VAL A 183 -19.67 -0.80 -9.66
C VAL A 183 -19.70 -2.33 -9.72
N ASP A 184 -18.59 -2.98 -10.10
CA ASP A 184 -18.46 -4.43 -10.15
C ASP A 184 -17.89 -5.04 -8.86
N ASP A 185 -17.89 -4.31 -7.74
CA ASP A 185 -17.41 -4.80 -6.44
C ASP A 185 -18.55 -5.32 -5.54
N VAL A 186 -18.26 -6.37 -4.79
CA VAL A 186 -19.04 -6.81 -3.63
C VAL A 186 -18.24 -6.50 -2.37
N LEU A 187 -18.76 -5.54 -1.61
CA LEU A 187 -18.20 -5.15 -0.32
C LEU A 187 -18.61 -6.14 0.78
N LEU A 188 -17.63 -6.77 1.41
CA LEU A 188 -17.76 -7.70 2.53
C LEU A 188 -17.47 -6.94 3.82
N LEU A 189 -18.40 -7.00 4.77
CA LEU A 189 -18.33 -6.27 6.03
C LEU A 189 -18.59 -7.22 7.20
N ASP A 190 -17.85 -7.04 8.30
CA ASP A 190 -18.21 -7.66 9.57
C ASP A 190 -19.51 -7.05 10.14
N ARG A 191 -20.17 -7.79 11.02
CA ARG A 191 -21.40 -7.41 11.73
C ARG A 191 -21.28 -6.07 12.46
N GLY A 192 -20.08 -5.70 12.89
CA GLY A 192 -19.81 -4.41 13.54
C GLY A 192 -20.15 -3.18 12.68
N TYR A 193 -20.12 -3.30 11.35
CA TYR A 193 -20.37 -2.18 10.43
C TYR A 193 -21.84 -1.84 10.21
N GLN A 194 -22.78 -2.63 10.73
CA GLN A 194 -24.21 -2.39 10.54
C GLN A 194 -24.63 -0.99 11.04
N ALA A 195 -25.10 -0.14 10.12
CA ALA A 195 -25.69 1.15 10.43
C ALA A 195 -26.64 1.60 9.31
N ARG A 196 -27.85 2.08 9.66
CA ARG A 196 -28.87 2.50 8.68
C ARG A 196 -28.35 3.56 7.70
N TRP A 197 -27.60 4.54 8.21
CA TRP A 197 -27.05 5.61 7.39
C TRP A 197 -25.99 5.08 6.40
N LEU A 198 -25.20 4.07 6.78
CA LEU A 198 -24.18 3.49 5.92
C LEU A 198 -24.82 2.72 4.76
N VAL A 199 -25.92 2.01 5.01
CA VAL A 199 -26.70 1.36 3.95
C VAL A 199 -27.21 2.39 2.94
N ALA A 200 -27.75 3.51 3.42
CA ALA A 200 -28.21 4.58 2.55
C ALA A 200 -27.06 5.19 1.73
N ALA A 201 -25.90 5.44 2.36
CA ALA A 201 -24.70 5.92 1.69
C ALA A 201 -24.21 4.96 0.61
N LEU A 202 -24.16 3.66 0.90
CA LEU A 202 -23.76 2.61 -0.06
C LEU A 202 -24.68 2.59 -1.28
N ASN A 203 -25.99 2.68 -1.08
CA ASN A 203 -26.97 2.73 -2.17
C ASN A 203 -26.82 3.98 -3.06
N GLN A 204 -26.28 5.08 -2.53
CA GLN A 204 -26.06 6.32 -3.28
C GLN A 204 -24.68 6.34 -3.97
N ALA A 205 -23.63 5.89 -3.27
CA ALA A 205 -22.25 5.92 -3.76
C ALA A 205 -22.00 4.88 -4.85
N VAL A 206 -22.62 3.71 -4.72
CA VAL A 206 -22.44 2.59 -5.64
C VAL A 206 -23.84 2.13 -6.04
N GLY A 207 -24.29 2.46 -7.25
CA GLY A 207 -25.57 2.00 -7.80
C GLY A 207 -25.71 0.46 -7.92
N CYS A 208 -24.81 -0.31 -7.31
CA CYS A 208 -24.68 -1.76 -7.37
C CYS A 208 -24.71 -2.47 -6.00
N CYS A 209 -24.90 -1.78 -4.88
CA CYS A 209 -25.16 -2.47 -3.60
C CYS A 209 -26.58 -3.07 -3.60
N ARG A 210 -26.80 -4.14 -4.37
CA ARG A 210 -27.90 -5.06 -4.06
C ARG A 210 -27.56 -5.70 -2.72
N PHE A 211 -28.10 -5.12 -1.65
CA PHE A 211 -28.32 -5.84 -0.40
C PHE A 211 -29.19 -7.06 -0.73
N HIS A 212 -28.56 -8.18 -1.08
CA HIS A 212 -29.20 -9.46 -0.84
C HIS A 212 -29.23 -9.58 0.68
N GLY A 213 -30.43 -9.56 1.25
CA GLY A 213 -30.72 -9.62 2.69
C GLY A 213 -30.26 -10.91 3.39
N HIS A 214 -29.16 -11.51 2.93
CA HIS A 214 -28.43 -12.54 3.63
C HIS A 214 -27.11 -11.92 4.08
N LEU A 215 -27.11 -11.48 5.34
CA LEU A 215 -25.93 -11.65 6.18
C LEU A 215 -25.53 -13.12 6.03
N VAL A 216 -24.59 -13.40 5.14
CA VAL A 216 -23.96 -14.71 5.08
C VAL A 216 -23.15 -14.80 6.37
N LYS A 217 -23.70 -15.56 7.33
CA LYS A 217 -22.95 -16.08 8.46
C LYS A 217 -21.69 -16.71 7.90
N VAL A 218 -20.53 -16.14 8.23
CA VAL A 218 -19.32 -16.95 8.42
C VAL A 218 -19.31 -17.38 9.87
#